data_AF-A0A0M2WKG1-F1
#
_entry.id   AF-A0A0M2WKG1-F1
#
_cell.length_a   1.000
_cell.length_b   1.000
_cell.length_c   1.000
_cell.angle_alpha   90.00
_cell.angle_beta   90.00
_cell.angle_gamma   90.00
#
_symmetry.space_group_name_H-M   'P 1'
#
loop_
_entity.id
_entity.type
_entity.pdbx_description
1 polymer ?
#
loop_
_entity_poly.entity_id
_entity_poly.type
_entity_poly.pdbx_seq_one_letter_code
_entity_poly.pdbx_strand_id
1 'polypeptide(L)'
;MITLLPLNRVIAGFAVFYGIVVSVIVGIATQQSDATHLYKNMKIAMTGSAALSLVLLFMFHIGWKWLWSMFPRLNTIFFPNLQGTWRMTIHYVVDGKKGEVVSQATIKQDFVKISMEVESPGSHSKTLIAQPKKDSESGLPLLYYVYQVEPKQVNASVSSPYTGSAILQYRNTTIDTLSGNYFTSRNTYGRFVLERV
;
A
#
# COMPACT_ATOMS: atom_id res chain seq x y z
N MET A 1 13.74 -5.22 3.87
CA MET A 1 12.59 -4.63 3.16
C MET A 1 11.69 -3.99 4.21
N ILE A 2 11.52 -2.66 4.20
CA ILE A 2 10.60 -1.99 5.14
C ILE A 2 9.21 -2.10 4.51
N THR A 3 8.40 -2.99 5.07
CA THR A 3 6.99 -3.22 4.69
C THR A 3 6.11 -2.07 5.18
N LEU A 4 4.95 -1.86 4.54
CA LEU A 4 3.94 -0.82 4.89
C LEU A 4 3.66 -0.73 6.40
N LEU A 5 3.74 -1.88 7.07
CA LEU A 5 3.71 -2.07 8.51
C LEU A 5 4.87 -2.99 8.89
N PRO A 6 5.48 -2.88 10.08
CA PRO A 6 6.45 -3.85 10.55
C PRO A 6 5.79 -5.22 10.68
N LEU A 7 5.86 -6.01 9.60
CA LEU A 7 5.05 -7.20 9.39
C LEU A 7 5.30 -8.23 10.50
N ASN A 8 6.53 -8.31 11.01
CA ASN A 8 6.89 -9.12 12.16
C ASN A 8 6.15 -8.72 13.45
N ARG A 9 5.99 -7.42 13.73
CA ARG A 9 5.26 -6.93 14.90
C ARG A 9 3.75 -7.14 14.74
N VAL A 10 3.23 -6.99 13.53
CA VAL A 10 1.81 -7.23 13.23
C VAL A 10 1.49 -8.73 13.37
N ILE A 11 2.29 -9.60 12.76
CA ILE A 11 2.15 -11.05 12.89
C ILE A 11 2.29 -11.47 14.36
N ALA A 12 3.28 -10.94 15.09
CA ALA A 12 3.45 -11.23 16.51
C ALA A 12 2.22 -10.78 17.33
N GLY A 13 1.67 -9.59 17.05
CA GLY A 13 0.44 -9.11 17.69
C GLY A 13 -0.75 -10.03 17.44
N PHE A 14 -0.96 -10.46 16.19
CA PHE A 14 -2.00 -11.43 15.86
C PHE A 14 -1.77 -12.79 16.50
N ALA A 15 -0.52 -13.26 16.57
CA ALA A 15 -0.17 -14.53 17.20
C ALA A 15 -0.40 -14.51 18.72
N VAL A 16 -0.04 -13.40 19.39
CA VAL A 16 -0.32 -13.21 20.83
C VAL A 16 -1.81 -13.14 21.08
N PHE A 17 -2.55 -12.37 20.28
CA PHE A 17 -4.01 -12.30 20.39
C PHE A 17 -4.66 -13.67 20.16
N TYR A 18 -4.21 -14.42 19.14
CA TYR A 18 -4.64 -15.79 18.87
C TYR A 18 -4.39 -16.70 20.07
N GLY A 19 -3.17 -16.65 20.64
CA GLY A 19 -2.82 -17.42 21.83
C GLY A 19 -3.75 -17.11 23.02
N ILE A 20 -4.00 -15.83 23.29
CA ILE A 20 -4.91 -15.40 24.37
C ILE A 20 -6.32 -15.95 24.15
N VAL A 21 -6.88 -15.81 22.94
CA VAL A 21 -8.23 -16.29 22.61
C VAL A 21 -8.32 -17.81 22.79
N VAL A 22 -7.34 -18.56 22.28
CA VAL A 22 -7.30 -20.03 22.45
C VAL A 22 -7.18 -20.42 23.92
N SER A 23 -6.30 -19.76 24.68
CA SER A 23 -6.13 -20.03 26.12
C SER A 23 -7.42 -19.76 26.92
N VAL A 24 -8.17 -18.70 26.59
CA VAL A 24 -9.47 -18.41 27.22
C VAL A 24 -10.50 -19.50 26.87
N ILE A 25 -10.60 -19.89 25.60
CA ILE A 25 -11.53 -20.95 25.15
C ILE A 25 -11.22 -22.27 25.85
N VAL A 26 -9.93 -22.65 25.92
CA VAL A 26 -9.50 -23.87 26.60
C VAL A 26 -9.79 -23.78 28.09
N GLY A 27 -9.50 -22.65 28.74
CA GLY A 27 -9.78 -22.44 30.17
C GLY A 27 -11.26 -22.63 30.52
N ILE A 28 -12.17 -22.06 29.72
CA ILE A 28 -13.62 -22.25 29.87
C ILE A 28 -14.00 -23.73 29.64
N ALA A 29 -13.43 -24.39 28.63
CA ALA A 29 -13.73 -25.78 28.32
C ALA A 29 -13.23 -26.77 29.39
N THR A 30 -12.14 -26.45 30.11
CA THR A 30 -11.56 -27.28 31.17
C THR A 30 -12.24 -27.15 32.53
N GLN A 31 -13.04 -26.10 32.76
CA GLN A 31 -13.82 -25.94 34.01
C GLN A 31 -15.00 -26.91 34.13
N GLN A 32 -15.35 -27.61 33.04
CA GLN A 32 -16.45 -28.55 32.99
C GLN A 32 -15.86 -29.96 32.95
N SER A 33 -15.77 -30.61 34.11
CA SER A 33 -15.10 -31.88 34.32
C SER A 33 -16.00 -33.08 34.02
N ASP A 34 -15.84 -33.71 32.85
CA ASP A 34 -16.23 -35.10 32.63
C ASP A 34 -15.38 -35.79 31.53
N ALA A 35 -15.26 -37.11 31.56
CA ALA A 35 -14.26 -37.85 30.76
C ALA A 35 -14.61 -38.04 29.26
N THR A 36 -15.79 -37.60 28.79
CA THR A 36 -16.22 -37.67 27.37
C THR A 36 -15.73 -36.50 26.50
N HIS A 37 -14.73 -35.74 27.00
CA HIS A 37 -14.43 -34.36 26.60
C HIS A 37 -13.40 -34.17 25.47
N LEU A 38 -12.61 -35.16 25.07
CA LEU A 38 -11.56 -34.94 24.06
C LEU A 38 -12.14 -34.51 22.70
N TYR A 39 -13.13 -35.24 22.18
CA TYR A 39 -13.77 -34.90 20.91
C TYR A 39 -14.49 -33.54 20.96
N LYS A 40 -15.19 -33.25 22.06
CA LYS A 40 -15.93 -31.98 22.24
C LYS A 40 -14.97 -30.79 22.36
N ASN A 41 -13.90 -30.92 23.13
CA ASN A 41 -12.88 -29.88 23.29
C ASN A 41 -12.07 -29.67 22.01
N MET A 42 -11.69 -30.75 21.30
CA MET A 42 -11.07 -30.66 19.98
C MET A 42 -11.99 -29.96 18.99
N LYS A 43 -13.28 -30.31 18.96
CA LYS A 43 -14.25 -29.66 18.07
C LYS A 43 -14.37 -28.16 18.36
N ILE A 44 -14.47 -27.75 19.62
CA ILE A 44 -14.53 -26.33 20.02
C ILE A 44 -13.25 -25.58 19.66
N ALA A 45 -12.07 -26.17 19.92
CA ALA A 45 -10.80 -25.58 19.57
C ALA A 45 -10.65 -25.42 18.04
N MET A 46 -11.04 -26.45 17.27
CA MET A 46 -10.99 -26.43 15.81
C MET A 46 -11.98 -25.42 15.23
N THR A 47 -13.22 -25.35 15.72
CA THR A 47 -14.21 -24.37 15.25
C THR A 47 -13.82 -22.95 15.63
N GLY A 48 -13.32 -22.73 16.85
CA GLY A 48 -12.82 -21.43 17.30
C GLY A 48 -11.62 -20.97 16.47
N SER A 49 -10.65 -21.86 16.22
CA SER A 49 -9.49 -21.57 15.37
C SER A 49 -9.89 -21.30 13.92
N ALA A 50 -10.86 -22.04 13.38
CA ALA A 50 -11.39 -21.80 12.03
C ALA A 50 -12.10 -20.45 11.94
N ALA A 51 -12.96 -20.12 12.90
CA ALA A 51 -13.63 -18.84 12.97
C ALA A 51 -12.63 -17.67 13.07
N LEU A 52 -11.63 -17.80 13.93
CA LEU A 52 -10.58 -16.79 14.08
C LEU A 52 -9.74 -16.64 12.81
N SER A 53 -9.38 -17.74 12.15
CA SER A 53 -8.69 -17.72 10.85
C SER A 53 -9.50 -16.97 9.80
N LEU A 54 -10.81 -17.19 9.73
CA LEU A 54 -11.70 -16.46 8.81
C LEU A 54 -11.75 -14.96 9.13
N VAL A 55 -11.80 -14.59 10.41
CA VAL A 55 -11.74 -13.18 10.84
C VAL A 55 -10.42 -12.54 10.43
N LEU A 56 -9.29 -13.23 10.63
CA LEU A 56 -7.97 -12.73 10.24
C LEU A 56 -7.85 -12.57 8.72
N LEU A 57 -8.33 -13.54 7.94
CA LEU A 57 -8.39 -13.45 6.48
C LEU A 57 -9.25 -12.27 6.03
N PHE A 58 -10.43 -12.10 6.63
CA PHE A 58 -11.30 -10.97 6.34
C PHE A 58 -10.60 -9.63 6.66
N MET A 59 -9.96 -9.52 7.82
CA MET A 59 -9.20 -8.33 8.21
C MET A 59 -8.07 -8.01 7.23
N PHE A 60 -7.32 -9.03 6.80
CA PHE A 60 -6.18 -8.87 5.91
C PHE A 60 -6.59 -8.44 4.49
N HIS A 61 -7.71 -8.97 3.97
CA HIS A 61 -8.14 -8.67 2.60
C HIS A 61 -9.02 -7.43 2.48
N ILE A 62 -9.98 -7.25 3.40
CA ILE A 62 -11.04 -6.24 3.30
C ILE A 62 -11.07 -5.33 4.53
N GLY A 63 -11.00 -5.92 5.72
CA GLY A 63 -11.24 -5.22 6.97
C GLY A 63 -10.26 -4.09 7.27
N TRP A 64 -9.02 -4.17 6.78
CA TRP A 64 -8.04 -3.10 6.95
C TRP A 64 -8.49 -1.77 6.32
N LYS A 65 -9.17 -1.79 5.15
CA LYS A 65 -9.68 -0.57 4.51
C LYS A 65 -10.78 0.07 5.34
N TRP A 66 -11.69 -0.77 5.83
CA TRP A 66 -12.77 -0.35 6.72
C TRP A 66 -12.21 0.26 8.01
N LEU A 67 -11.17 -0.35 8.59
CA LEU A 67 -10.52 0.14 9.80
C LEU A 67 -9.85 1.51 9.59
N TRP A 68 -9.17 1.71 8.45
CA TRP A 68 -8.57 3.01 8.09
C TRP A 68 -9.61 4.10 7.82
N SER A 69 -10.78 3.72 7.29
CA SER A 69 -11.91 4.65 7.10
C SER A 69 -12.53 5.07 8.42
N MET A 70 -12.71 4.13 9.35
CA MET A 70 -13.28 4.39 10.67
C MET A 70 -12.37 5.21 11.58
N PHE A 71 -11.05 5.00 11.49
CA PHE A 71 -10.06 5.67 12.34
C PHE A 71 -9.01 6.43 11.52
N PRO A 72 -9.32 7.66 11.05
CA PRO A 72 -8.39 8.46 10.25
C PRO A 72 -7.04 8.76 10.92
N ARG A 73 -6.99 8.74 12.26
CA ARG A 73 -5.73 8.86 13.04
C ARG A 73 -4.72 7.75 12.72
N LEU A 74 -5.15 6.62 12.17
CA LEU A 74 -4.23 5.57 11.72
C LEU A 74 -3.31 6.06 10.59
N ASN A 75 -3.70 7.06 9.80
CA ASN A 75 -2.84 7.65 8.75
C ASN A 75 -1.65 8.43 9.33
N THR A 76 -1.76 8.95 10.55
CA THR A 76 -0.63 9.65 11.20
C THR A 76 0.28 8.69 11.95
N ILE A 77 -0.24 7.55 12.41
CA ILE A 77 0.52 6.49 13.09
C ILE A 77 1.22 5.59 12.05
N PHE A 78 0.47 5.06 11.09
CA PHE A 78 0.95 4.16 10.03
C PHE A 78 1.05 4.86 8.67
N PHE A 79 1.59 4.18 7.66
CA PHE A 79 1.60 4.73 6.31
C PHE A 79 0.15 4.96 5.82
N PRO A 80 -0.17 6.12 5.25
CA PRO A 80 -1.54 6.46 4.85
C PRO A 80 -2.04 5.54 3.74
N ASN A 81 -3.36 5.41 3.62
CA ASN A 81 -3.98 4.72 2.51
C ASN A 81 -3.95 5.59 1.24
N LEU A 82 -3.07 5.28 0.29
CA LEU A 82 -2.95 5.98 -0.99
C LEU A 82 -3.84 5.38 -2.09
N GLN A 83 -4.57 4.29 -1.82
CA GLN A 83 -5.40 3.62 -2.82
C GLN A 83 -6.39 4.58 -3.48
N GLY A 84 -6.45 4.57 -4.81
CA GLY A 84 -7.43 5.34 -5.57
C GLY A 84 -6.87 5.89 -6.88
N THR A 85 -7.68 6.75 -7.50
CA THR A 85 -7.32 7.45 -8.73
C THR A 85 -6.84 8.86 -8.39
N TRP A 86 -5.80 9.29 -9.09
CA TRP A 86 -5.12 10.55 -8.88
C TRP A 86 -4.96 11.27 -10.20
N ARG A 87 -5.29 12.55 -10.23
CA ARG A 87 -4.94 13.45 -11.33
C ARG A 87 -3.46 13.78 -11.21
N MET A 88 -2.67 13.41 -12.20
CA MET A 88 -1.22 13.57 -12.20
C MET A 88 -0.79 14.62 -13.21
N THR A 89 -0.10 15.64 -12.73
CA THR A 89 0.58 16.63 -13.55
C THR A 89 2.07 16.32 -13.58
N ILE A 90 2.61 16.16 -14.78
CA ILE A 90 4.02 15.87 -15.05
C ILE A 90 4.67 17.13 -15.61
N HIS A 91 5.43 17.84 -14.79
CA HIS A 91 6.29 18.93 -15.26
C HIS A 91 7.63 18.34 -15.65
N TYR A 92 8.02 18.44 -16.92
CA TYR A 92 9.24 17.84 -17.44
C TYR A 92 10.22 18.89 -17.97
N VAL A 93 11.50 18.54 -17.94
CA VAL A 93 12.57 19.29 -18.59
C VAL A 93 13.33 18.33 -19.51
N VAL A 94 13.39 18.68 -20.80
CA VAL A 94 14.15 17.95 -21.82
C VAL A 94 14.94 18.98 -22.62
N ASP A 95 16.26 18.82 -22.71
CA ASP A 95 17.16 19.72 -23.44
C ASP A 95 16.93 21.21 -23.09
N GLY A 96 16.72 21.49 -21.79
CA GLY A 96 16.46 22.84 -21.28
C GLY A 96 15.05 23.38 -21.54
N LYS A 97 14.21 22.68 -22.32
CA LYS A 97 12.81 23.04 -22.57
C LYS A 97 11.91 22.46 -21.48
N LYS A 98 11.08 23.32 -20.91
CA LYS A 98 10.07 22.94 -19.92
C LYS A 98 8.74 22.65 -20.60
N GLY A 99 8.01 21.67 -20.09
CA GLY A 99 6.65 21.40 -20.51
C GLY A 99 5.84 20.70 -19.43
N GLU A 100 4.56 20.51 -19.70
CA GLU A 100 3.63 19.88 -18.78
C GLU A 100 2.74 18.88 -19.53
N VAL A 101 2.45 17.74 -18.89
CA VAL A 101 1.45 16.78 -19.35
C VAL A 101 0.53 16.42 -18.19
N VAL A 102 -0.77 16.48 -18.42
CA VAL A 102 -1.78 15.94 -17.50
C VAL A 102 -2.02 14.47 -17.82
N SER A 103 -2.09 13.64 -16.79
CA SER A 103 -2.19 12.19 -16.86
C SER A 103 -3.04 11.68 -15.69
N GLN A 104 -3.38 10.40 -15.72
CA GLN A 104 -4.09 9.74 -14.63
C GLN A 104 -3.16 8.71 -13.99
N ALA A 105 -2.98 8.79 -12.67
CA ALA A 105 -2.30 7.76 -11.90
C ALA A 105 -3.32 6.93 -11.12
N THR A 106 -3.17 5.62 -11.16
CA THR A 106 -3.97 4.68 -10.35
C THR A 106 -3.05 4.02 -9.35
N ILE A 107 -3.31 4.26 -8.06
CA ILE A 107 -2.58 3.64 -6.96
C ILE A 107 -3.39 2.44 -6.45
N LYS A 108 -2.80 1.25 -6.52
CA LYS A 108 -3.34 0.02 -5.92
C LYS A 108 -2.53 -0.26 -4.66
N GLN A 109 -3.21 -0.32 -3.51
CA GLN A 109 -2.58 -0.62 -2.24
C GLN A 109 -3.35 -1.76 -1.56
N ASP A 110 -2.61 -2.75 -1.08
CA ASP A 110 -3.09 -3.74 -0.13
C ASP A 110 -2.34 -3.59 1.20
N PHE A 111 -2.48 -4.56 2.11
CA PHE A 111 -1.87 -4.51 3.43
C PHE A 111 -0.32 -4.58 3.41
N VAL A 112 0.28 -5.07 2.32
CA VAL A 112 1.71 -5.40 2.21
C VAL A 112 2.39 -4.72 1.03
N LYS A 113 1.67 -4.53 -0.07
CA LYS A 113 2.17 -4.05 -1.36
C LYS A 113 1.44 -2.78 -1.78
N ILE A 114 2.17 -1.98 -2.55
CA ILE A 114 1.65 -0.81 -3.24
C ILE A 114 2.19 -0.84 -4.67
N SER A 115 1.38 -0.39 -5.62
CA SER A 115 1.79 -0.11 -6.99
C SER A 115 1.12 1.16 -7.48
N MET A 116 1.73 1.79 -8.46
CA MET A 116 1.20 2.95 -9.16
C MET A 116 1.38 2.75 -10.66
N GLU A 117 0.29 2.84 -11.40
CA GLU A 117 0.28 2.80 -12.86
C GLU A 117 -0.13 4.19 -13.35
N VAL A 118 0.57 4.71 -14.36
CA VAL A 118 0.27 6.04 -14.92
C VAL A 118 -0.12 5.90 -16.37
N GLU A 119 -1.27 6.43 -16.71
CA GLU A 119 -1.80 6.50 -18.07
C GLU A 119 -1.69 7.95 -18.56
N SER A 120 -0.91 8.15 -19.62
CA SER A 120 -0.72 9.46 -20.27
C SER A 120 -1.16 9.40 -21.74
N PRO A 121 -1.37 10.54 -22.41
CA PRO A 121 -1.73 10.54 -23.84
C PRO A 121 -0.71 9.77 -24.70
N GLY A 122 0.58 9.90 -24.42
CA GLY A 122 1.67 9.33 -25.24
C GLY A 122 2.31 8.05 -24.72
N SER A 123 1.95 7.58 -23.52
CA SER A 123 2.60 6.43 -22.88
C SER A 123 1.78 5.87 -21.73
N HIS A 124 2.09 4.64 -21.32
CA HIS A 124 1.67 4.11 -20.03
C HIS A 124 2.90 3.69 -19.23
N SER A 125 2.77 3.60 -17.91
CA SER A 125 3.85 3.13 -17.04
C SER A 125 3.43 1.94 -16.18
N LYS A 126 4.41 1.09 -15.91
CA LYS A 126 4.30 -0.07 -15.03
C LYS A 126 5.23 0.13 -13.83
N THR A 127 4.74 -0.22 -12.64
CA THR A 127 5.57 -0.22 -11.43
C THR A 127 6.63 -1.30 -11.53
N LEU A 128 7.89 -0.94 -11.31
CA LEU A 128 8.98 -1.89 -11.06
C LEU A 128 9.18 -2.09 -9.56
N ILE A 129 9.24 -0.97 -8.82
CA ILE A 129 9.36 -0.95 -7.35
C ILE A 129 8.51 0.20 -6.83
N ALA A 130 7.73 -0.05 -5.78
CA ALA A 130 7.09 1.00 -5.01
C ALA A 130 7.27 0.68 -3.52
N GLN A 131 8.04 1.53 -2.83
CA GLN A 131 8.39 1.33 -1.43
C GLN A 131 7.88 2.52 -0.59
N PRO A 132 6.87 2.27 0.25
CA PRO A 132 6.40 3.25 1.22
C PRO A 132 7.36 3.34 2.39
N LYS A 133 7.63 4.56 2.87
CA LYS A 133 8.48 4.84 4.01
C LYS A 133 7.90 6.03 4.77
N LYS A 134 7.96 6.00 6.10
CA LYS A 134 7.86 7.24 6.88
C LYS A 134 9.26 7.73 7.20
N ASP A 135 9.48 9.01 6.94
CA ASP A 135 10.70 9.67 7.35
C ASP A 135 10.84 9.59 8.88
N SER A 136 12.03 9.20 9.36
CA SER A 136 12.24 8.92 10.78
C SER A 136 12.30 10.17 11.64
N GLU A 137 12.65 11.31 11.07
CA GLU A 137 12.79 12.58 11.79
C GLU A 137 11.48 13.38 11.74
N SER A 138 10.93 13.56 10.54
CA SER A 138 9.73 14.38 10.32
C SER A 138 8.41 13.61 10.37
N GLY A 139 8.45 12.28 10.32
CA GLY A 139 7.24 11.44 10.22
C GLY A 139 6.53 11.52 8.87
N LEU A 140 7.07 12.27 7.90
CA LEU A 140 6.45 12.51 6.60
C LEU A 140 6.36 11.20 5.79
N PRO A 141 5.18 10.84 5.24
CA PRO A 141 5.07 9.66 4.39
C PRO A 141 5.67 9.94 3.00
N LEU A 142 6.58 9.06 2.60
CA LEU A 142 7.31 9.06 1.34
C LEU A 142 7.02 7.77 0.55
N LEU A 143 6.90 7.88 -0.76
CA LEU A 143 6.81 6.76 -1.68
C LEU A 143 8.00 6.80 -2.63
N TYR A 144 8.92 5.84 -2.46
CA TYR A 144 10.00 5.61 -3.42
C TYR A 144 9.44 4.79 -4.57
N TYR A 145 9.49 5.34 -5.77
CA TYR A 145 8.82 4.79 -6.94
C TYR A 145 9.81 4.61 -8.07
N VAL A 146 9.94 3.39 -8.59
CA VAL A 146 10.71 3.05 -9.79
C VAL A 146 9.75 2.43 -10.78
N TYR A 147 9.83 2.89 -12.03
CA TYR A 147 8.85 2.55 -13.05
C TYR A 147 9.48 2.38 -14.41
N GLN A 148 8.78 1.64 -15.26
CA GLN A 148 9.08 1.52 -16.68
C GLN A 148 7.99 2.22 -17.48
N VAL A 149 8.39 3.06 -18.42
CA VAL A 149 7.50 3.72 -19.36
C VAL A 149 7.50 2.94 -20.68
N GLU A 150 6.30 2.67 -21.17
CA GLU A 150 6.04 2.07 -22.47
C GLU A 150 5.32 3.10 -23.36
N PRO A 151 6.04 3.74 -24.29
CA PRO A 151 5.48 4.71 -25.23
C PRO A 151 4.40 4.09 -26.11
N LYS A 152 3.29 4.81 -26.30
CA LYS A 152 2.24 4.41 -27.24
C LYS A 152 2.67 4.72 -28.67
N GLN A 153 2.25 3.90 -29.62
CA GLN A 153 2.51 4.12 -31.05
C GLN A 153 1.57 5.20 -31.62
N VAL A 154 1.70 6.43 -31.12
CA VAL A 154 0.86 7.57 -31.57
C VAL A 154 1.50 8.28 -32.77
N ASN A 155 2.83 8.22 -32.92
CA ASN A 155 3.60 8.84 -34.02
C ASN A 155 4.58 7.82 -34.64
N ALA A 156 5.04 8.09 -35.87
CA ALA A 156 5.89 7.21 -36.67
C ALA A 156 7.27 6.85 -36.05
N SER A 157 7.72 7.58 -35.02
CA SER A 157 8.94 7.28 -34.27
C SER A 157 8.61 6.60 -32.93
N VAL A 158 8.76 5.27 -32.89
CA VAL A 158 8.63 4.50 -31.64
C VAL A 158 9.87 4.74 -30.81
N SER A 159 9.72 5.47 -29.71
CA SER A 159 10.81 5.58 -28.74
C SER A 159 10.85 4.30 -27.88
N SER A 160 12.02 3.72 -27.65
CA SER A 160 12.18 2.47 -26.88
C SER A 160 11.70 2.60 -25.43
N PRO A 161 11.22 1.53 -24.78
CA PRO A 161 10.91 1.58 -23.34
C PRO A 161 12.08 2.13 -22.52
N TYR A 162 11.78 2.88 -21.47
CA TYR A 162 12.78 3.50 -20.60
C TYR A 162 12.32 3.45 -19.14
N THR A 163 13.25 3.63 -18.22
CA THR A 163 12.96 3.58 -16.78
C THR A 163 13.03 4.95 -16.16
N GLY A 164 12.34 5.12 -15.03
CA GLY A 164 12.44 6.32 -14.22
C GLY A 164 12.30 6.00 -12.74
N SER A 165 12.65 6.99 -11.93
CA SER A 165 12.50 6.94 -10.49
C SER A 165 12.01 8.27 -9.94
N ALA A 166 11.23 8.21 -8.86
CA ALA A 166 10.71 9.37 -8.15
C ALA A 166 10.67 9.10 -6.64
N ILE A 167 10.77 10.16 -5.85
CA ILE A 167 10.49 10.13 -4.42
C ILE A 167 9.32 11.07 -4.17
N LEU A 168 8.15 10.52 -3.86
CA LEU A 168 6.92 11.27 -3.72
C LEU A 168 6.59 11.47 -2.25
N GLN A 169 6.38 12.72 -1.86
CA GLN A 169 5.96 13.09 -0.52
C GLN A 169 4.45 13.25 -0.47
N TYR A 170 3.82 12.58 0.50
CA TYR A 170 2.40 12.72 0.78
C TYR A 170 2.13 13.91 1.69
N ARG A 171 1.07 14.68 1.37
CA ARG A 171 0.49 15.66 2.29
C ARG A 171 -1.03 15.52 2.28
N ASN A 172 -1.59 15.45 3.49
CA ASN A 172 -3.02 15.56 3.75
C ASN A 172 -3.29 17.00 4.19
N THR A 173 -3.74 17.84 3.27
CA THR A 173 -4.17 19.23 3.57
C THR A 173 -5.68 19.32 3.34
N THR A 174 -6.15 20.22 2.48
CA THR A 174 -7.54 20.24 2.00
C THR A 174 -7.83 19.07 1.06
N ILE A 175 -6.82 18.71 0.26
CA ILE A 175 -6.84 17.59 -0.69
C ILE A 175 -5.59 16.74 -0.43
N ASP A 176 -5.73 15.44 -0.61
CA ASP A 176 -4.63 14.49 -0.60
C ASP A 176 -3.72 14.75 -1.80
N THR A 177 -2.43 14.99 -1.53
CA THR A 177 -1.43 15.25 -2.57
C THR A 177 -0.21 14.35 -2.43
N LEU A 178 0.34 13.93 -3.57
CA LEU A 178 1.67 13.32 -3.66
C LEU A 178 2.51 14.18 -4.61
N SER A 179 3.68 14.63 -4.18
CA SER A 179 4.55 15.40 -5.06
C SER A 179 6.02 15.13 -4.82
N GLY A 180 6.82 15.26 -5.88
CA GLY A 180 8.25 15.02 -5.78
C GLY A 180 8.95 15.06 -7.13
N ASN A 181 10.27 15.06 -7.08
CA ASN A 181 11.10 15.09 -8.29
C ASN A 181 11.27 13.68 -8.84
N TYR A 182 11.46 13.60 -10.16
CA TYR A 182 11.76 12.36 -10.87
C TYR A 182 12.92 12.53 -11.84
N PHE A 183 13.55 11.41 -12.18
CA PHE A 183 14.60 11.30 -13.18
C PHE A 183 14.36 10.05 -14.02
N THR A 184 14.82 10.05 -15.28
CA THR A 184 14.69 8.91 -16.19
C THR A 184 16.04 8.46 -16.75
N SER A 185 16.09 7.22 -17.26
CA SER A 185 17.26 6.68 -17.97
C SER A 185 17.56 7.39 -19.29
N ARG A 186 16.71 8.35 -19.71
CA ARG A 186 16.91 9.22 -20.89
C ARG A 186 17.50 10.58 -20.55
N ASN A 187 18.06 10.74 -19.35
CA ASN A 187 18.58 12.02 -18.86
C ASN A 187 17.51 13.14 -18.85
N THR A 188 16.24 12.76 -18.69
CA THR A 188 15.14 13.71 -18.46
C THR A 188 14.78 13.73 -16.99
N TYR A 189 14.34 14.88 -16.52
CA TYR A 189 13.98 15.08 -15.12
C TYR A 189 12.82 16.06 -15.01
N GLY A 190 12.24 16.11 -13.82
CA GLY A 190 11.10 16.97 -13.61
C GLY A 190 10.47 16.77 -12.24
N ARG A 191 9.20 17.17 -12.16
CA ARG A 191 8.39 17.08 -10.94
C ARG A 191 7.03 16.49 -11.25
N PHE A 192 6.64 15.55 -10.41
CA PHE A 192 5.28 15.02 -10.35
C PHE A 192 4.48 15.76 -9.29
N VAL A 193 3.23 16.07 -9.62
CA VAL A 193 2.21 16.58 -8.69
C VAL A 193 0.95 15.75 -8.93
N LEU A 194 0.50 15.05 -7.91
CA LEU A 194 -0.68 14.21 -7.94
C LEU A 194 -1.70 14.74 -6.93
N GLU A 195 -2.94 14.86 -7.37
CA GLU A 195 -4.09 15.27 -6.54
C GLU A 195 -5.13 14.16 -6.58
N ARG A 196 -5.64 13.74 -5.42
CA ARG A 196 -6.66 12.69 -5.33
C ARG A 196 -7.97 13.20 -5.95
N VAL A 197 -8.61 12.35 -6.77
CA VAL A 197 -9.93 12.59 -7.39
C VAL A 197 -11.05 12.12 -6.47
#